data_AF-A0A658IC28-F1
#
_entry.id   AF-A0A658IC28-F1
#
_cell.length_a   1.000
_cell.length_b   1.000
_cell.length_c   1.000
_cell.angle_alpha   90.00
_cell.angle_beta   90.00
_cell.angle_gamma   90.00
#
_symmetry.space_group_name_H-M   'P 1'
#
loop_
_entity.id
_entity.type
_entity.pdbx_description
1 polymer ?
#
loop_
_entity_poly.entity_id
_entity_poly.type
_entity_poly.pdbx_seq_one_letter_code
_entity_poly.pdbx_strand_id
1 'polypeptide(L)'
;TLQRYELQKELVNTDMESAVVIRALSDGKIDSLSVSTGQMVSPGDSLVQILPDNVKHHYLVLWAPNSAVPYISAGDKVNIRYEAFPAEKFGQFSGVIQSVSRAPATIQEMRTYQGAPQNTPSLSEPYYKILVKPDRQSITYGDRSRPLENGMKAQTTLFLEKRKIWQWMLSPFYDMKNSTAGPVNE
;
A
#
# COMPACT_ATOMS: atom_id res chain seq x y z
N THR A 1 -55.45 8.31 -22.11
CA THR A 1 -54.37 8.95 -21.31
C THR A 1 -53.32 7.92 -20.88
N LEU A 2 -53.72 6.75 -20.37
CA LEU A 2 -52.81 5.62 -20.06
C LEU A 2 -51.96 5.14 -21.25
N GLN A 3 -52.57 4.99 -22.43
CA GLN A 3 -51.90 4.49 -23.62
C GLN A 3 -50.77 5.40 -24.12
N ARG A 4 -50.89 6.72 -23.90
CA ARG A 4 -49.81 7.69 -24.19
C ARG A 4 -48.67 7.58 -23.17
N TYR A 5 -48.99 7.24 -21.92
CA TYR A 5 -48.02 7.04 -20.86
C TYR A 5 -47.19 5.77 -21.10
N GLU A 6 -47.82 4.70 -21.58
CA GLU A 6 -47.14 3.46 -21.96
C GLU A 6 -46.24 3.65 -23.19
N LEU A 7 -46.76 4.29 -24.25
CA LEU A 7 -45.97 4.64 -25.43
C LEU A 7 -44.78 5.55 -25.08
N GLN A 8 -44.96 6.49 -24.16
CA GLN A 8 -43.86 7.37 -23.72
C GLN A 8 -42.85 6.62 -22.85
N LYS A 9 -43.27 5.62 -22.07
CA LYS A 9 -42.37 4.71 -21.35
C LYS A 9 -41.58 3.82 -22.30
N GLU A 10 -42.23 3.35 -23.37
CA GLU A 10 -41.62 2.49 -24.39
C GLU A 10 -40.58 3.25 -25.22
N LEU A 11 -40.84 4.53 -25.55
CA LEU A 11 -39.86 5.41 -26.19
C LEU A 11 -38.64 5.69 -25.28
N VAL A 12 -38.86 5.94 -23.98
CA VAL A 12 -37.78 6.10 -23.00
C VAL A 12 -36.96 4.81 -22.83
N ASN A 13 -37.59 3.64 -22.96
CA ASN A 13 -36.90 2.35 -22.91
C ASN A 13 -36.18 1.99 -24.22
N THR A 14 -36.65 2.51 -25.38
CA THR A 14 -36.07 2.21 -26.70
C THR A 14 -34.87 3.10 -27.03
N ASP A 15 -34.81 4.31 -26.48
CA ASP A 15 -33.58 5.14 -26.48
C ASP A 15 -32.44 4.51 -25.65
N MET A 16 -32.65 3.32 -25.08
CA MET A 16 -31.65 2.51 -24.40
C MET A 16 -30.95 1.47 -25.28
N GLU A 17 -30.85 1.65 -26.60
CA GLU A 17 -29.69 1.14 -27.39
C GLU A 17 -28.40 1.87 -26.95
N SER A 18 -28.13 1.78 -25.66
CA SER A 18 -27.29 2.70 -24.91
C SER A 18 -25.85 2.37 -25.23
N ALA A 19 -25.18 3.19 -26.02
CA ALA A 19 -23.73 3.23 -25.96
C ALA A 19 -23.32 3.58 -24.52
N VAL A 20 -22.89 2.58 -23.75
CA VAL A 20 -22.41 2.79 -22.38
C VAL A 20 -21.03 3.44 -22.46
N VAL A 21 -21.00 4.77 -22.29
CA VAL A 21 -19.75 5.54 -22.28
C VAL A 21 -19.14 5.47 -20.88
N ILE A 22 -18.10 4.66 -20.72
CA ILE A 22 -17.30 4.62 -19.50
C ILE A 22 -16.28 5.77 -19.55
N ARG A 23 -16.40 6.71 -18.61
CA ARG A 23 -15.54 7.89 -18.53
C ARG A 23 -14.41 7.65 -17.53
N ALA A 24 -13.23 8.22 -17.82
CA ALA A 24 -12.14 8.28 -16.86
C ALA A 24 -12.56 9.07 -15.61
N LEU A 25 -12.22 8.56 -14.42
CA LEU A 25 -12.48 9.24 -13.14
C LEU A 25 -11.44 10.34 -12.83
N SER A 26 -10.33 10.37 -13.55
CA SER A 26 -9.24 11.33 -13.36
C SER A 26 -8.48 11.56 -14.66
N ASP A 27 -7.95 12.77 -14.82
CA ASP A 27 -7.01 13.08 -15.89
C ASP A 27 -5.70 12.28 -15.72
N GLY A 28 -5.15 11.79 -16.82
CA GLY A 28 -3.91 11.02 -16.80
C GLY A 28 -3.62 10.31 -18.11
N LYS A 29 -2.54 9.54 -18.10
CA LYS A 29 -2.10 8.71 -19.21
C LYS A 29 -2.62 7.27 -19.06
N ILE A 30 -3.01 6.65 -20.17
CA ILE A 30 -3.34 5.21 -20.18
C ILE A 30 -2.04 4.42 -19.98
N ASP A 31 -1.99 3.63 -18.91
CA ASP A 31 -0.87 2.76 -18.57
C ASP A 31 -1.03 1.38 -19.23
N SER A 32 -2.21 0.79 -19.09
CA SER A 32 -2.54 -0.49 -19.72
C SER A 32 -4.01 -0.55 -20.14
N LEU A 33 -4.27 -1.30 -21.22
CA LEU A 33 -5.60 -1.62 -21.72
C LEU A 33 -5.77 -3.14 -21.62
N SER A 34 -6.70 -3.58 -20.77
CA SER A 34 -6.92 -5.00 -20.45
C SER A 34 -8.01 -5.63 -21.32
N VAL A 35 -8.50 -4.92 -22.33
CA VAL A 35 -9.59 -5.38 -23.20
C VAL A 35 -9.28 -5.17 -24.67
N SER A 36 -9.79 -6.08 -25.49
CA SER A 36 -9.73 -5.99 -26.95
C SER A 36 -11.07 -5.58 -27.53
N THR A 37 -11.05 -4.96 -28.71
CA THR A 37 -12.27 -4.60 -29.44
C THR A 37 -13.13 -5.83 -29.72
N GLY A 38 -14.41 -5.80 -29.34
CA GLY A 38 -15.36 -6.90 -29.52
C GLY A 38 -15.38 -7.94 -28.39
N GLN A 39 -14.54 -7.79 -27.36
CA GLN A 39 -14.58 -8.62 -26.16
C GLN A 39 -15.81 -8.27 -25.31
N MET A 40 -16.59 -9.28 -24.90
CA MET A 40 -17.64 -9.09 -23.90
C MET A 40 -17.02 -8.82 -22.53
N VAL A 41 -17.53 -7.81 -21.83
CA VAL A 41 -17.06 -7.39 -20.50
C VAL A 41 -18.23 -7.39 -19.52
N SER A 42 -17.97 -7.78 -18.28
CA SER A 42 -18.96 -7.85 -17.20
C SER A 42 -18.81 -6.67 -16.23
N PRO A 43 -19.87 -6.34 -15.47
CA PRO A 43 -19.76 -5.37 -14.39
C PRO A 43 -18.68 -5.78 -13.38
N GLY A 44 -17.72 -4.88 -13.15
CA GLY A 44 -16.57 -5.12 -12.27
C GLY A 44 -15.27 -5.48 -12.99
N ASP A 45 -15.31 -5.73 -14.31
CA ASP A 45 -14.09 -5.95 -15.09
C ASP A 45 -13.24 -4.67 -15.16
N SER A 46 -11.94 -4.83 -14.94
CA SER A 46 -10.98 -3.75 -15.13
C SER A 46 -10.67 -3.61 -16.63
N LEU A 47 -11.06 -2.49 -17.22
CA LEU A 47 -10.89 -2.25 -18.67
C LEU A 47 -9.59 -1.52 -18.97
N VAL A 48 -9.31 -0.45 -18.23
CA VAL A 48 -8.21 0.49 -18.46
C VAL A 48 -7.59 0.86 -17.12
N GLN A 49 -6.27 0.89 -17.07
CA GLN A 49 -5.53 1.47 -15.97
C GLN A 49 -5.02 2.86 -16.37
N ILE A 50 -5.38 3.87 -15.60
CA ILE A 50 -4.99 5.27 -15.83
C ILE A 50 -3.96 5.66 -14.79
N LEU A 51 -2.81 6.16 -15.23
CA LEU A 51 -1.80 6.79 -14.39
C LEU A 51 -2.05 8.31 -14.37
N PRO A 52 -2.41 8.91 -13.23
CA PRO A 52 -2.65 10.34 -13.16
C PRO A 52 -1.41 11.16 -13.51
N ASP A 53 -1.57 12.24 -14.29
CA ASP A 53 -0.42 13.07 -14.70
C ASP A 53 0.19 13.87 -13.54
N ASN A 54 -0.57 14.08 -12.46
CA ASN A 54 -0.19 14.96 -11.35
C ASN A 54 0.14 14.19 -10.05
N VAL A 55 0.95 13.14 -10.15
CA VAL A 55 1.48 12.47 -8.95
C VAL A 55 2.59 13.33 -8.35
N LYS A 56 2.23 14.19 -7.39
CA LYS A 56 3.20 15.08 -6.72
C LYS A 56 4.28 14.31 -5.96
N HIS A 57 3.92 13.18 -5.35
CA HIS A 57 4.81 12.37 -4.53
C HIS A 57 4.45 10.89 -4.64
N HIS A 58 5.46 10.04 -4.81
CA HIS A 58 5.36 8.61 -4.59
C HIS A 58 5.54 8.30 -3.11
N TYR A 59 4.82 7.27 -2.66
CA TYR A 59 4.88 6.75 -1.30
C TYR A 59 5.22 5.26 -1.36
N LEU A 60 5.96 4.80 -0.36
CA LEU A 60 6.18 3.39 -0.12
C LEU A 60 5.13 2.87 0.84
N VAL A 61 4.57 1.71 0.50
CA VAL A 61 3.66 0.97 1.38
C VAL A 61 4.46 -0.14 2.05
N LEU A 62 4.54 -0.07 3.38
CA LEU A 62 5.21 -1.08 4.19
C LEU A 62 4.20 -1.82 5.06
N TRP A 63 4.55 -3.05 5.41
CA TRP A 63 3.75 -3.92 6.25
C TRP A 63 4.54 -4.23 7.51
N ALA A 64 4.02 -3.81 8.67
CA ALA A 64 4.63 -4.10 9.95
C ALA A 64 3.81 -5.12 10.75
N PRO A 65 4.44 -6.11 11.38
CA PRO A 65 3.76 -7.02 12.30
C PRO A 65 3.28 -6.27 13.55
N ASN A 66 2.31 -6.85 14.26
CA ASN A 66 1.73 -6.25 15.48
C ASN A 66 2.78 -5.94 16.56
N SER A 67 3.82 -6.78 16.66
CA SER A 67 4.93 -6.59 17.59
C SER A 67 5.72 -5.29 17.35
N ALA A 68 5.74 -4.76 16.13
CA ALA A 68 6.47 -3.54 15.80
C ALA A 68 5.65 -2.26 15.99
N VAL A 69 4.31 -2.33 15.94
CA VAL A 69 3.40 -1.16 15.96
C VAL A 69 3.63 -0.19 17.13
N PRO A 70 3.89 -0.64 18.37
CA PRO A 70 4.11 0.29 19.49
C PRO A 70 5.38 1.13 19.38
N TYR A 71 6.34 0.69 18.57
CA TYR A 71 7.66 1.30 18.44
C TYR A 71 7.81 2.20 17.21
N ILE A 72 6.72 2.39 16.46
CA ILE A 72 6.70 3.14 15.22
C ILE A 72 5.71 4.28 15.33
N SER A 73 6.08 5.44 14.80
CA SER A 73 5.25 6.64 14.85
C SER A 73 5.39 7.46 13.57
N ALA A 74 4.34 8.20 13.25
CA ALA A 74 4.41 9.20 12.19
C ALA A 74 5.51 10.22 12.52
N GLY A 75 6.36 10.52 11.54
CA GLY A 75 7.54 11.37 11.70
C GLY A 75 8.86 10.60 11.85
N ASP A 76 8.83 9.30 12.11
CA ASP A 76 10.06 8.50 12.23
C ASP A 76 10.80 8.42 10.89
N LYS A 77 12.13 8.45 10.97
CA LYS A 77 13.00 8.25 9.82
C LYS A 77 13.23 6.76 9.57
N VAL A 78 13.12 6.37 8.30
CA VAL A 78 13.41 5.02 7.84
C VAL A 78 14.53 5.05 6.80
N ASN A 79 15.34 4.00 6.82
CA ASN A 79 16.29 3.73 5.74
C ASN A 79 15.62 2.83 4.72
N ILE A 80 15.72 3.22 3.45
CA ILE A 80 15.09 2.59 2.29
C ILE A 80 16.19 2.05 1.39
N ARG A 81 16.03 0.80 0.97
CA ARG A 81 16.86 0.13 -0.03
C ARG A 81 15.95 -0.33 -1.16
N TYR A 82 16.13 0.21 -2.35
CA TYR A 82 15.36 -0.19 -3.52
C TYR A 82 16.01 -1.41 -4.17
N GLU A 83 15.23 -2.44 -4.53
CA GLU A 83 15.78 -3.63 -5.20
C GLU A 83 16.38 -3.29 -6.57
N ALA A 84 15.81 -2.31 -7.27
CA ALA A 84 16.29 -1.84 -8.57
C ALA A 84 17.62 -1.06 -8.48
N PHE A 85 18.05 -0.66 -7.27
CA PHE A 85 19.22 0.19 -7.05
C PHE A 85 20.11 -0.40 -5.94
N PRO A 86 21.09 -1.26 -6.30
CA PRO A 86 21.95 -1.95 -5.32
C PRO A 86 22.66 -0.99 -4.37
N ALA A 87 22.60 -1.30 -3.07
CA ALA A 87 23.08 -0.41 -2.01
C ALA A 87 24.60 -0.18 -2.06
N GLU A 88 25.36 -1.10 -2.67
CA GLU A 88 26.80 -0.98 -2.84
C GLU A 88 27.18 0.20 -3.75
N LYS A 89 26.29 0.56 -4.68
CA LYS A 89 26.51 1.68 -5.63
C LYS A 89 25.76 2.94 -5.23
N PHE A 90 24.56 2.80 -4.68
CA PHE A 90 23.64 3.91 -4.44
C PHE A 90 23.53 4.31 -2.97
N GLY A 91 24.10 3.52 -2.06
CA GLY A 91 23.92 3.70 -0.63
C GLY A 91 22.50 3.36 -0.18
N GLN A 92 22.09 3.99 0.92
CA GLN A 92 20.73 3.89 1.44
C GLN A 92 20.02 5.21 1.20
N PHE A 93 18.72 5.12 0.91
CA PHE A 93 17.84 6.27 0.80
C PHE A 93 17.14 6.49 2.14
N SER A 94 16.68 7.71 2.39
CA SER A 94 15.91 8.05 3.58
C SER A 94 14.47 8.39 3.20
N GLY A 95 13.57 8.12 4.14
CA GLY A 95 12.20 8.59 4.07
C GLY A 95 11.62 8.78 5.46
N VAL A 96 10.41 9.34 5.50
CA VAL A 96 9.70 9.64 6.73
C VAL A 96 8.38 8.92 6.75
N ILE A 97 8.04 8.29 7.88
CA ILE A 97 6.72 7.70 8.09
C ILE A 97 5.68 8.83 8.08
N GLN A 98 4.80 8.82 7.09
CA GLN A 98 3.69 9.77 7.01
C GLN A 98 2.52 9.31 7.89
N SER A 99 2.22 8.01 7.87
CA SER A 99 1.13 7.46 8.67
C SER A 99 1.32 5.97 8.96
N VAL A 100 0.75 5.54 10.08
CA VAL A 100 0.62 4.16 10.50
C VAL A 100 -0.87 3.87 10.67
N SER A 101 -1.37 2.82 10.03
CA SER A 101 -2.77 2.40 10.18
C SER A 101 -3.03 1.98 11.63
N ARG A 102 -4.21 2.35 12.15
CA ARG A 102 -4.67 1.94 13.48
C ARG A 102 -5.32 0.56 13.49
N ALA A 103 -5.77 0.09 12.33
CA ALA A 103 -6.41 -1.20 12.16
C ALA A 103 -5.50 -2.12 11.34
N PRO A 104 -5.52 -3.44 11.63
CA PRO A 104 -4.82 -4.42 10.82
C PRO A 104 -5.42 -4.45 9.41
N ALA A 105 -4.55 -4.69 8.43
CA ALA A 105 -4.94 -4.76 7.03
C ALA A 105 -5.70 -6.05 6.72
N THR A 106 -6.65 -5.94 5.81
CA THR A 106 -7.40 -7.09 5.32
C THR A 106 -6.60 -7.87 4.28
N ILE A 107 -6.91 -9.15 4.10
CA ILE A 107 -6.28 -9.98 3.06
C ILE A 107 -6.51 -9.38 1.66
N GLN A 108 -7.69 -8.82 1.41
CA GLN A 108 -8.02 -8.18 0.14
C GLN A 108 -7.15 -6.96 -0.11
N GLU A 109 -6.96 -6.10 0.89
CA GLU A 109 -6.07 -4.95 0.78
C GLU A 109 -4.63 -5.38 0.52
N MET A 110 -4.11 -6.35 1.27
CA MET A 110 -2.75 -6.84 1.09
C MET A 110 -2.51 -7.43 -0.30
N ARG A 111 -3.50 -8.12 -0.89
CA ARG A 111 -3.42 -8.67 -2.27
C ARG A 111 -3.31 -7.60 -3.36
N THR A 112 -3.67 -6.35 -3.08
CA THR A 112 -3.45 -5.24 -4.03
C THR A 112 -1.97 -4.87 -4.18
N TYR A 113 -1.11 -5.30 -3.24
CA TYR A 113 0.32 -5.01 -3.24
C TYR A 113 1.14 -6.29 -3.38
N GLN A 114 1.86 -6.44 -4.51
CA GLN A 114 2.68 -7.63 -4.77
C GLN A 114 3.79 -7.86 -3.72
N GLY A 115 4.24 -6.80 -3.05
CA GLY A 115 5.26 -6.87 -1.98
C GLY A 115 4.69 -7.18 -0.59
N ALA A 116 3.38 -7.41 -0.45
CA ALA A 116 2.79 -7.74 0.84
C ALA A 116 3.14 -9.16 1.30
N PRO A 117 3.33 -9.38 2.63
CA PRO A 117 3.44 -10.72 3.19
C PRO A 117 2.25 -11.58 2.80
N GLN A 118 2.51 -12.81 2.35
CA GLN A 118 1.45 -13.77 2.06
C GLN A 118 0.97 -14.39 3.38
N ASN A 119 -0.16 -13.91 3.90
CA ASN A 119 -0.79 -14.53 5.06
C ASN A 119 -1.39 -15.89 4.64
N THR A 120 -0.68 -16.97 4.98
CA THR A 120 -1.25 -18.32 4.93
C THR A 120 -2.10 -18.54 6.20
N PRO A 121 -3.22 -19.29 6.12
CA PRO A 121 -4.12 -19.49 7.26
C PRO A 121 -3.45 -20.06 8.53
N SER A 122 -2.29 -20.73 8.39
CA SER A 122 -1.53 -21.32 9.48
C SER A 122 -0.55 -20.36 10.19
N LEU A 123 -0.28 -19.17 9.64
CA LEU A 123 0.65 -18.17 10.21
C LEU A 123 0.07 -16.75 10.14
N SER A 124 -1.24 -16.60 10.31
CA SER A 124 -1.93 -15.31 10.16
C SER A 124 -1.62 -14.35 11.32
N GLU A 125 -0.47 -13.67 11.27
CA GLU A 125 -0.19 -12.51 12.11
C GLU A 125 -0.89 -11.26 11.50
N PRO A 126 -1.49 -10.38 12.30
CA PRO A 126 -2.02 -9.12 11.80
C PRO A 126 -0.89 -8.17 11.39
N TYR A 127 -0.98 -7.68 10.16
CA TYR A 127 -0.08 -6.66 9.62
C TYR A 127 -0.75 -5.30 9.57
N TYR A 128 0.03 -4.26 9.83
CA TYR A 128 -0.41 -2.87 9.80
C TYR A 128 0.25 -2.15 8.64
N LYS A 129 -0.56 -1.37 7.92
CA LYS A 129 -0.10 -0.57 6.79
C LYS A 129 0.64 0.66 7.28
N ILE A 130 1.81 0.91 6.71
CA ILE A 130 2.59 2.13 6.94
C ILE A 130 2.82 2.82 5.60
N LEU A 131 2.56 4.13 5.56
CA LEU A 131 2.92 4.97 4.42
C LEU A 131 4.20 5.72 4.73
N VAL A 132 5.19 5.55 3.88
CA VAL A 132 6.47 6.26 3.97
C VAL A 132 6.63 7.17 2.76
N LYS A 133 6.99 8.43 3.01
CA LYS A 133 7.39 9.37 1.96
C LYS A 133 8.91 9.32 1.80
N PRO A 134 9.44 8.89 0.64
CA PRO A 134 10.86 9.04 0.33
C PRO A 134 11.25 10.52 0.26
N ASP A 135 12.41 10.85 0.81
CA ASP A 135 12.95 12.23 0.79
C ASP A 135 13.30 12.68 -0.64
N ARG A 136 13.69 11.72 -1.49
CA ARG A 136 13.99 11.94 -2.90
C ARG A 136 13.03 11.14 -3.76
N GLN A 137 12.45 11.80 -4.76
CA GLN A 137 11.50 11.21 -5.71
C GLN A 137 12.18 10.78 -7.03
N SER A 138 13.50 10.98 -7.12
CA SER A 138 14.32 10.57 -8.25
C SER A 138 15.70 10.14 -7.77
N ILE A 139 16.27 9.16 -8.46
CA ILE A 139 17.60 8.62 -8.18
C ILE A 139 18.53 9.05 -9.33
N THR A 140 19.64 9.69 -8.98
CA THR A 140 20.64 10.17 -9.94
C THR A 140 21.79 9.17 -10.03
N TYR A 141 22.14 8.77 -11.25
CA TYR A 141 23.31 7.94 -11.56
C TYR A 141 24.10 8.56 -12.71
N GLY A 142 25.30 9.06 -12.42
CA GLY A 142 26.05 9.87 -13.39
C GLY A 142 25.22 11.08 -13.84
N ASP A 143 25.06 11.25 -15.15
CA ASP A 143 24.28 12.34 -15.75
C ASP A 143 22.79 12.00 -15.93
N ARG A 144 22.34 10.81 -15.52
CA ARG A 144 20.95 10.36 -15.71
C ARG A 144 20.19 10.38 -14.39
N SER A 145 19.12 11.16 -14.34
CA SER A 145 18.12 11.09 -13.26
C SER A 145 16.97 10.19 -13.68
N ARG A 146 16.62 9.21 -12.84
CA ARG A 146 15.47 8.33 -13.04
C ARG A 146 14.45 8.60 -11.94
N PRO A 147 13.18 8.94 -12.28
CA PRO A 147 12.14 9.06 -11.27
C PRO A 147 11.87 7.70 -10.61
N LEU A 148 11.34 7.74 -9.39
CA LEU A 148 10.75 6.54 -8.80
C LEU A 148 9.49 6.17 -9.60
N GLU A 149 9.28 4.88 -9.85
CA GLU A 149 8.10 4.39 -10.56
C GLU A 149 7.24 3.54 -9.64
N ASN A 150 5.95 3.44 -9.96
CA ASN A 150 5.05 2.56 -9.22
C ASN A 150 5.45 1.09 -9.42
N GLY A 151 5.23 0.26 -8.39
CA GLY A 151 5.59 -1.16 -8.43
C GLY A 151 7.06 -1.45 -8.13
N MET A 152 7.92 -0.45 -7.97
CA MET A 152 9.28 -0.66 -7.48
C MET A 152 9.26 -1.30 -6.09
N LYS A 153 10.02 -2.37 -5.92
CA LYS A 153 10.20 -3.04 -4.62
C LYS A 153 11.27 -2.34 -3.81
N ALA A 154 11.00 -2.17 -2.52
CA ALA A 154 11.94 -1.62 -1.57
C ALA A 154 11.88 -2.40 -0.25
N GLN A 155 13.05 -2.60 0.34
CA GLN A 155 13.19 -3.02 1.72
C GLN A 155 13.47 -1.80 2.59
N THR A 156 12.83 -1.76 3.75
CA THR A 156 13.08 -0.71 4.73
C THR A 156 13.57 -1.30 6.02
N THR A 157 14.55 -0.63 6.62
CA THR A 157 15.04 -0.98 7.96
C THR A 157 14.65 0.16 8.89
N LEU A 158 13.96 -0.20 9.97
CA LEU A 158 13.53 0.72 11.02
C LEU A 158 14.14 0.29 12.35
N PHE A 159 14.64 1.27 13.09
CA PHE A 159 15.25 1.07 14.40
C PHE A 159 14.18 1.30 15.47
N LEU A 160 13.57 0.20 15.95
CA LEU A 160 12.40 0.21 16.84
C LEU A 160 12.72 0.72 18.25
N GLU A 161 13.86 0.35 18.83
CA GLU A 161 14.25 0.80 20.17
C GLU A 161 15.76 1.02 20.28
N LYS A 162 16.15 1.98 21.13
CA LYS A 162 17.53 2.15 21.58
C LYS A 162 17.64 1.58 22.99
N ARG A 163 18.00 0.30 23.10
CA ARG A 163 18.23 -0.35 24.39
C ARG A 163 19.71 -0.27 24.80
N LYS A 164 19.99 0.03 26.06
CA LYS A 164 21.37 -0.04 26.58
C LYS A 164 21.78 -1.51 26.72
N ILE A 165 23.03 -1.86 26.38
CA ILE A 165 23.53 -3.25 26.39
C ILE A 165 23.29 -3.94 27.75
N TRP A 166 23.47 -3.22 28.86
CA TRP A 166 23.23 -3.77 30.20
C TRP A 166 21.75 -4.10 30.47
N GLN A 167 20.80 -3.37 29.87
CA GLN A 167 19.37 -3.68 29.98
C GLN A 167 19.01 -4.95 29.20
N TRP A 168 19.69 -5.19 28.07
CA TRP A 168 19.55 -6.43 27.31
C TRP A 168 20.11 -7.63 28.09
N MET A 169 21.28 -7.51 28.71
CA MET A 169 21.88 -8.60 29.49
C MET A 169 21.04 -9.02 30.72
N LEU A 170 20.27 -8.11 31.31
CA LEU A 170 19.47 -8.39 32.49
C LEU A 170 18.04 -8.86 32.17
N SER A 171 17.57 -8.81 30.93
CA SER A 171 16.21 -9.20 30.56
C SER A 171 15.80 -10.62 31.00
N PRO A 172 16.63 -11.68 30.86
CA PRO A 172 16.20 -13.03 31.24
C PRO A 172 15.91 -13.18 32.75
N PHE A 173 16.52 -12.34 33.60
CA PHE A 173 16.30 -12.39 35.05
C PHE A 173 15.01 -11.68 35.48
N TYR A 174 14.52 -10.70 34.72
CA TYR A 174 13.27 -10.01 35.00
C TYR A 174 12.05 -10.84 34.57
N ASP A 175 12.14 -11.54 33.43
CA ASP A 175 11.05 -12.36 32.92
C ASP A 175 10.71 -13.52 33.87
N MET A 176 11.72 -14.06 34.56
CA MET A 176 11.56 -15.14 35.56
C MET A 176 10.74 -14.70 36.78
N LYS A 177 10.83 -13.43 37.20
CA LYS A 177 10.08 -12.90 38.36
C LYS A 177 8.60 -12.67 38.03
N ASN A 178 8.27 -12.36 36.79
CA ASN A 178 6.90 -12.07 36.38
C ASN A 178 6.09 -13.36 36.14
N SER A 179 6.75 -14.50 35.92
CA SER A 179 6.09 -15.81 35.81
C SER A 179 5.51 -16.33 37.13
N THR A 180 5.84 -15.73 38.28
CA THR A 180 5.34 -16.11 39.61
C THR A 180 4.37 -15.09 40.20
N ALA A 181 4.07 -13.99 39.48
CA ALA A 181 3.07 -13.02 39.90
C ALA A 181 1.68 -13.53 39.49
N GLY A 182 0.78 -13.67 40.49
CA GLY A 182 -0.62 -13.99 40.26
C GLY A 182 -1.33 -12.89 39.44
N PRO A 183 -2.59 -13.12 39.03
CA PRO A 183 -3.34 -12.19 38.20
C PRO A 183 -3.37 -10.80 38.84
N VAL A 184 -2.99 -9.79 38.05
CA VAL A 184 -3.13 -8.36 38.40
C VAL A 184 -4.62 -8.04 38.41
N ASN A 185 -5.21 -7.96 39.60
CA ASN A 185 -6.51 -7.34 39.81
C ASN A 185 -6.27 -5.83 40.00
N GLU A 186 -6.82 -5.02 39.11
CA GLU A 186 -7.10 -3.59 39.37
C GLU A 186 -8.35 -3.45 40.24
#